data_AF-A0A9P9KUZ4-F1
#
_entry.id   AF-A0A9P9KUZ4-F1
#
_cell.length_a   1.000
_cell.length_b   1.000
_cell.length_c   1.000
_cell.angle_alpha   90.00
_cell.angle_beta   90.00
_cell.angle_gamma   90.00
#
_symmetry.space_group_name_H-M   'P 1'
#
loop_
_entity.id
_entity.type
_entity.pdbx_description
1 polymer ?
#
loop_
_entity_poly.entity_id
_entity_poly.type
_entity_poly.pdbx_seq_one_letter_code
_entity_poly.pdbx_strand_id
1 'polypeptide(L)'
;MLSMSMLASAWISVAKRLVMKVSLQATTQTPWSAEKREECWGAVTMTNASTSVIMPSSQCCGWVDLDTSLKRILLIENQIWGPYFTGHCILASPVDLSCFGEIVQRRVFAFQYFEAFERQKVFSDSDMQFDLKACPEDLLDTWGPGDFIMPKNDSENLHAISIGGGLIISTSTENHQLPILHWSRASEGNTISSSTFPRNEKMFIGSRVSINQACRVTPQEQVQMAIPWLKELGGQSVVGIMNFAQTWVKRLGQTKKSNILAKRSLSIADLEGPFAVQVSFCTGIARRVRLRELLADVLPAYVADLATQPYYWKRLQGCNILQILRDGDFRARYQKLDRELQAKFETLAIAVLFLLQDTGVDTKGEKFVVGCAPLELIVQCFKIPIEKESFWARILADSEDVATFAYVATRCFETDLVRCRGPNEPWVNTTALFWAAVSLCQGRLVKEGITAQQTNWTLKDSEAYLIGRADAPLLVRVIRPSVQNEPELLISMSTIIAPFLRRWNRKVGYRRPWRLRESRAIDHQHQMAESVVVTADFGTS
;
A
#
# COMPACT_ATOMS: atom_id res chain seq x y z
N MET A 1 -8.34 2.00 -37.96
CA MET A 1 -8.50 1.80 -36.50
C MET A 1 -9.71 0.90 -36.26
N LEU A 2 -9.52 -0.41 -36.43
CA LEU A 2 -10.46 -1.42 -35.96
C LEU A 2 -9.92 -1.94 -34.62
N SER A 3 -10.83 -2.13 -33.66
CA SER A 3 -10.59 -2.22 -32.22
C SER A 3 -9.69 -3.38 -31.78
N MET A 4 -8.66 -3.11 -30.95
CA MET A 4 -7.91 -4.12 -30.17
C MET A 4 -8.81 -5.03 -29.33
N SER A 5 -10.04 -4.60 -29.00
CA SER A 5 -11.01 -5.42 -28.25
C SER A 5 -11.53 -6.62 -29.06
N MET A 6 -11.65 -6.48 -30.39
CA MET A 6 -12.11 -7.58 -31.25
C MET A 6 -11.03 -8.65 -31.44
N LEU A 7 -9.76 -8.24 -31.53
CA LEU A 7 -8.63 -9.17 -31.54
C LEU A 7 -8.59 -9.93 -30.22
N ALA A 8 -8.62 -9.25 -29.07
CA ALA A 8 -8.57 -9.92 -27.76
C ALA A 8 -9.71 -10.95 -27.56
N SER A 9 -10.94 -10.64 -27.97
CA SER A 9 -12.07 -11.59 -27.91
C SER A 9 -11.87 -12.81 -28.82
N ALA A 10 -11.34 -12.61 -30.04
CA ALA A 10 -11.02 -13.71 -30.95
C ALA A 10 -9.90 -14.61 -30.37
N TRP A 11 -8.87 -14.00 -29.77
CA TRP A 11 -7.77 -14.71 -29.10
C TRP A 11 -8.24 -15.52 -27.89
N ILE A 12 -9.14 -14.96 -27.05
CA ILE A 12 -9.72 -15.67 -25.89
C ILE A 12 -10.58 -16.86 -26.34
N SER A 13 -11.37 -16.70 -27.41
CA SER A 13 -12.18 -17.80 -27.95
C SER A 13 -11.32 -18.93 -28.54
N VAL A 14 -10.16 -18.61 -29.10
CA VAL A 14 -9.21 -19.60 -29.64
C VAL A 14 -8.45 -20.29 -28.51
N ALA A 15 -8.02 -19.55 -27.48
CA ALA A 15 -7.39 -20.11 -26.28
C ALA A 15 -8.34 -21.07 -25.54
N LYS A 16 -9.63 -20.72 -25.40
CA LYS A 16 -10.66 -21.62 -24.85
C LYS A 16 -10.78 -22.93 -25.65
N ARG A 17 -10.68 -22.88 -26.99
CA ARG A 17 -10.68 -24.10 -27.85
C ARG A 17 -9.39 -24.91 -27.75
N LEU A 18 -8.24 -24.26 -27.55
CA LEU A 18 -6.95 -24.94 -27.37
C LEU A 18 -6.91 -25.72 -26.05
N VAL A 19 -7.38 -25.11 -24.96
CA VAL A 19 -7.46 -25.75 -23.63
C VAL A 19 -8.42 -26.94 -23.63
N MET A 20 -9.58 -26.85 -24.31
CA MET A 20 -10.52 -27.98 -24.42
C MET A 20 -9.97 -29.16 -25.24
N LYS A 21 -9.16 -28.91 -26.28
CA LYS A 21 -8.60 -30.00 -27.12
C LYS A 21 -7.51 -30.82 -26.44
N VAL A 22 -6.84 -30.27 -25.43
CA VAL A 22 -5.77 -30.95 -24.66
C VAL A 22 -6.35 -31.91 -23.61
N SER A 23 -7.68 -31.94 -23.39
CA SER A 23 -8.30 -32.69 -22.28
C SER A 23 -8.90 -34.07 -22.66
N LEU A 24 -8.51 -34.70 -23.77
CA LEU A 24 -9.08 -35.99 -24.19
C LEU A 24 -7.99 -36.98 -24.65
N GLN A 25 -7.51 -37.82 -23.72
CA GLN A 25 -7.40 -39.29 -23.83
C GLN A 25 -6.57 -39.81 -22.65
N ALA A 26 -7.17 -40.63 -21.79
CA ALA A 26 -6.48 -41.34 -20.72
C ALA A 26 -6.67 -42.84 -20.94
N THR A 27 -5.57 -43.59 -21.09
CA THR A 27 -5.57 -45.05 -20.97
C THR A 27 -4.24 -45.57 -20.40
N THR A 28 -4.31 -45.96 -19.13
CA THR A 28 -3.56 -46.98 -18.36
C THR A 28 -2.25 -47.60 -18.93
N GLN A 29 -1.11 -47.47 -18.22
CA GLN A 29 -0.44 -48.54 -17.43
C GLN A 29 0.98 -48.18 -16.88
N THR A 30 1.13 -48.31 -15.55
CA THR A 30 2.28 -48.77 -14.69
C THR A 30 3.73 -48.19 -14.78
N PRO A 31 4.51 -48.24 -13.65
CA PRO A 31 5.48 -47.18 -13.32
C PRO A 31 6.94 -47.64 -13.22
N TRP A 32 7.92 -46.90 -13.76
CA TRP A 32 9.34 -47.04 -13.38
C TRP A 32 10.11 -45.71 -13.31
N SER A 33 10.86 -45.60 -12.19
CA SER A 33 12.08 -44.85 -11.85
C SER A 33 12.31 -43.40 -12.29
N ALA A 34 12.53 -42.57 -11.28
CA ALA A 34 12.95 -41.18 -11.35
C ALA A 34 14.43 -41.04 -11.76
N GLU A 35 14.69 -40.40 -12.90
CA GLU A 35 15.95 -39.68 -13.13
C GLU A 35 15.77 -38.61 -14.24
N LYS A 36 16.22 -37.38 -13.96
CA LYS A 36 16.26 -36.17 -14.81
C LYS A 36 14.94 -35.68 -15.43
N ARG A 37 14.34 -34.66 -14.79
CA ARG A 37 13.30 -33.82 -15.40
C ARG A 37 13.96 -32.82 -16.37
N GLU A 38 14.04 -33.17 -17.65
CA GLU A 38 14.26 -32.19 -18.72
C GLU A 38 12.94 -31.48 -19.04
N GLU A 39 12.97 -30.16 -19.15
CA GLU A 39 11.77 -29.33 -19.35
C GLU A 39 11.36 -29.31 -20.83
N CYS A 40 10.12 -29.73 -21.11
CA CYS A 40 9.53 -29.67 -22.45
C CYS A 40 8.84 -28.31 -22.69
N TRP A 41 9.10 -27.69 -23.84
CA TRP A 41 8.61 -26.36 -24.21
C TRP A 41 7.93 -26.37 -25.59
N GLY A 42 6.77 -25.74 -25.74
CA GLY A 42 6.12 -25.56 -27.05
C GLY A 42 5.93 -24.08 -27.38
N ALA A 43 6.41 -23.63 -28.54
CA ALA A 43 6.03 -22.37 -29.17
C ALA A 43 4.92 -22.64 -30.17
N VAL A 44 3.79 -21.93 -30.11
CA VAL A 44 2.69 -22.14 -31.06
C VAL A 44 2.65 -20.99 -32.05
N THR A 45 2.67 -21.30 -33.34
CA THR A 45 2.49 -20.36 -34.45
C THR A 45 1.08 -20.54 -35.03
N MET A 46 0.37 -19.43 -35.26
CA MET A 46 -0.99 -19.44 -35.80
C MET A 46 -1.04 -18.75 -37.17
N THR A 47 -1.20 -19.52 -38.23
CA THR A 47 -1.51 -19.00 -39.58
C THR A 47 -3.00 -19.17 -39.87
N ASN A 48 -3.58 -18.36 -40.78
CA ASN A 48 -5.01 -18.37 -41.13
C ASN A 48 -5.56 -19.72 -41.64
N ALA A 49 -4.72 -20.75 -41.83
CA ALA A 49 -5.13 -22.08 -42.28
C ALA A 49 -4.59 -23.25 -41.42
N SER A 50 -3.76 -23.03 -40.39
CA SER A 50 -3.21 -24.12 -39.56
C SER A 50 -2.56 -23.65 -38.25
N THR A 51 -2.74 -24.44 -37.18
CA THR A 51 -2.04 -24.30 -35.90
C THR A 51 -0.84 -25.25 -35.87
N SER A 52 0.38 -24.74 -35.72
CA SER A 52 1.60 -25.55 -35.62
C SER A 52 2.30 -25.31 -34.27
N VAL A 53 2.51 -26.39 -33.52
CA VAL A 53 3.34 -26.39 -32.30
C VAL A 53 4.79 -26.66 -32.72
N ILE A 54 5.64 -25.67 -32.55
CA ILE A 54 7.09 -25.74 -32.74
C ILE A 54 7.71 -26.04 -31.37
N MET A 55 8.12 -27.29 -31.15
CA MET A 55 8.99 -27.67 -30.04
C MET A 55 10.44 -27.37 -30.44
N PRO A 56 11.30 -26.80 -29.57
CA PRO A 56 12.70 -26.65 -29.89
C PRO A 56 13.32 -28.05 -30.06
N SER A 57 13.94 -28.29 -31.22
CA SER A 57 14.67 -29.50 -31.50
C SER A 57 15.94 -29.55 -30.64
N SER A 58 15.88 -30.12 -29.45
CA SER A 58 17.04 -30.82 -28.91
C SER A 58 17.15 -32.15 -29.64
N GLN A 59 18.36 -32.51 -30.05
CA GLN A 59 18.67 -33.78 -30.70
C GLN A 59 18.27 -34.94 -29.79
N CYS A 60 17.08 -35.51 -29.99
CA CYS A 60 16.73 -36.87 -29.60
C CYS A 60 15.65 -37.36 -30.57
N CYS A 61 16.01 -38.33 -31.40
CA CYS A 61 15.05 -39.07 -32.20
C CYS A 61 14.18 -39.90 -31.25
N GLY A 62 12.93 -39.51 -31.09
CA GLY A 62 11.93 -40.26 -30.33
C GLY A 62 10.61 -39.51 -30.42
N TRP A 63 9.53 -40.21 -30.74
CA TRP A 63 8.19 -39.64 -30.69
C TRP A 63 7.96 -39.10 -29.27
N VAL A 64 7.80 -37.78 -29.14
CA VAL A 64 7.56 -37.16 -27.84
C VAL A 64 6.09 -37.36 -27.50
N ASP A 65 5.83 -38.15 -26.46
CA ASP A 65 4.51 -38.28 -25.84
C ASP A 65 4.00 -36.90 -25.39
N LEU A 66 2.75 -36.58 -25.73
CA LEU A 66 2.03 -35.37 -25.30
C LEU A 66 1.65 -35.39 -23.80
N ASP A 67 2.09 -36.41 -23.05
CA ASP A 67 1.74 -36.62 -21.63
C ASP A 67 2.56 -35.77 -20.64
N THR A 68 3.58 -35.03 -21.11
CA THR A 68 4.30 -34.11 -20.23
C THR A 68 3.46 -32.84 -20.01
N SER A 69 3.08 -32.56 -18.76
CA SER A 69 2.27 -31.38 -18.44
C SER A 69 2.97 -30.09 -18.89
N LEU A 70 2.39 -29.43 -19.88
CA LEU A 70 2.91 -28.16 -20.40
C LEU A 70 2.88 -27.11 -19.30
N LYS A 71 4.06 -26.79 -18.76
CA LYS A 71 4.19 -25.76 -17.71
C LYS A 71 3.97 -24.36 -18.25
N ARG A 72 4.31 -24.07 -19.50
CA ARG A 72 4.16 -22.73 -20.11
C ARG A 72 3.93 -22.87 -21.61
N ILE A 73 3.14 -21.97 -22.17
CA ILE A 73 2.85 -21.88 -23.61
C ILE A 73 3.28 -20.50 -24.07
N LEU A 74 4.15 -20.41 -25.07
CA LEU A 74 4.51 -19.15 -25.69
C LEU A 74 3.77 -19.00 -27.01
N LEU A 75 2.90 -18.00 -27.10
CA LEU A 75 2.21 -17.61 -28.32
C LEU A 75 3.04 -16.53 -29.00
N ILE A 76 3.64 -16.90 -30.12
CA ILE A 76 4.31 -16.00 -31.05
C ILE A 76 3.44 -16.00 -32.31
N GLU A 77 3.21 -14.85 -32.94
CA GLU A 77 2.31 -14.77 -34.12
C GLU A 77 2.90 -15.53 -35.33
N ASN A 78 2.85 -14.96 -36.55
CA ASN A 78 3.54 -15.53 -37.71
C ASN A 78 5.07 -15.31 -37.68
N GLN A 79 5.64 -15.17 -36.50
CA GLN A 79 7.06 -14.90 -36.32
C GLN A 79 7.83 -16.20 -36.18
N ILE A 80 9.06 -16.20 -36.68
CA ILE A 80 9.94 -17.36 -36.64
C ILE A 80 10.58 -17.43 -35.24
N TRP A 81 10.35 -18.54 -34.54
CA TRP A 81 11.05 -18.82 -33.29
C TRP A 81 12.53 -19.07 -33.54
N GLY A 82 13.39 -18.48 -32.72
CA GLY A 82 14.84 -18.68 -32.80
C GLY A 82 15.57 -18.22 -31.53
N PRO A 83 16.87 -18.52 -31.40
CA PRO A 83 17.68 -18.15 -30.24
C PRO A 83 17.75 -16.62 -30.01
N TYR A 84 17.49 -15.84 -31.05
CA TYR A 84 17.51 -14.38 -31.06
C TYR A 84 16.13 -13.76 -31.26
N PHE A 85 15.05 -14.51 -30.98
CA PHE A 85 13.71 -13.94 -31.04
C PHE A 85 13.58 -12.79 -30.04
N THR A 86 13.20 -11.61 -30.52
CA THR A 86 12.98 -10.40 -29.71
C THR A 86 11.61 -9.77 -29.96
N GLY A 87 10.77 -10.42 -30.76
CA GLY A 87 9.45 -9.93 -31.12
C GLY A 87 8.45 -10.00 -29.96
N HIS A 88 7.25 -9.48 -30.21
CA HIS A 88 6.15 -9.55 -29.26
C HIS A 88 5.65 -10.99 -29.09
N CYS A 89 5.24 -11.33 -27.88
CA CYS A 89 4.70 -12.64 -27.55
C CYS A 89 3.72 -12.59 -26.38
N ILE A 90 2.86 -13.59 -26.28
CA ILE A 90 2.03 -13.83 -25.10
C ILE A 90 2.53 -15.10 -24.43
N LEU A 91 3.02 -14.99 -23.20
CA LEU A 91 3.29 -16.14 -22.35
C LEU A 91 2.00 -16.52 -21.64
N ALA A 92 1.61 -17.78 -21.73
CA ALA A 92 0.52 -18.35 -20.98
C ALA A 92 1.09 -19.38 -19.99
N SER A 93 0.91 -19.16 -18.70
CA SER A 93 1.50 -19.99 -17.65
C SER A 93 0.57 -20.14 -16.45
N PRO A 94 0.62 -21.28 -15.72
CA PRO A 94 -0.08 -21.45 -14.47
C PRO A 94 0.57 -20.55 -13.40
N VAL A 95 -0.25 -19.79 -12.69
CA VAL A 95 0.15 -18.92 -11.59
C VAL A 95 -0.70 -19.20 -10.36
N ASP A 96 -0.11 -19.01 -9.18
CA ASP A 96 -0.83 -19.04 -7.91
C ASP A 96 -1.46 -17.64 -7.68
N LEU A 97 -2.70 -17.57 -7.23
CA LEU A 97 -3.30 -16.29 -6.80
C LEU A 97 -3.06 -16.10 -5.30
N SER A 98 -3.15 -14.87 -4.78
CA SER A 98 -3.03 -14.55 -3.36
C SER A 98 -4.25 -15.07 -2.57
N CYS A 99 -5.01 -14.21 -1.87
CA CYS A 99 -6.17 -14.67 -1.09
C CYS A 99 -7.28 -15.30 -1.97
N PHE A 100 -7.32 -14.97 -3.26
CA PHE A 100 -8.26 -15.60 -4.21
C PHE A 100 -7.83 -17.02 -4.63
N GLY A 101 -6.56 -17.40 -4.45
CA GLY A 101 -6.06 -18.73 -4.82
C GLY A 101 -6.72 -19.85 -4.03
N GLU A 102 -7.07 -19.57 -2.77
CA GLU A 102 -7.78 -20.50 -1.89
C GLU A 102 -9.19 -20.87 -2.40
N ILE A 103 -9.83 -19.98 -3.17
CA ILE A 103 -11.14 -20.20 -3.81
C ILE A 103 -11.01 -21.20 -4.94
N VAL A 104 -10.03 -20.97 -5.83
CA VAL A 104 -9.86 -21.75 -7.06
C VAL A 104 -9.26 -23.12 -6.73
N GLN A 105 -8.61 -23.26 -5.55
CA GLN A 105 -7.95 -24.47 -5.04
C GLN A 105 -6.91 -25.05 -6.00
N ARG A 106 -6.55 -24.28 -7.04
CA ARG A 106 -5.73 -24.66 -8.18
C ARG A 106 -5.10 -23.40 -8.76
N ARG A 107 -3.97 -23.59 -9.43
CA ARG A 107 -3.33 -22.55 -10.25
C ARG A 107 -4.26 -22.09 -11.37
N VAL A 108 -4.26 -20.80 -11.63
CA VAL A 108 -4.97 -20.21 -12.77
C VAL A 108 -4.01 -20.02 -13.94
N PHE A 109 -4.50 -20.11 -15.16
CA PHE A 109 -3.69 -19.82 -16.34
C PHE A 109 -3.71 -18.32 -16.62
N ALA A 110 -2.57 -17.65 -16.46
CA ALA A 110 -2.43 -16.23 -16.75
C ALA A 110 -1.77 -16.02 -18.12
N PHE A 111 -2.24 -15.02 -18.86
CA PHE A 111 -1.69 -14.61 -20.15
C PHE A 111 -0.96 -13.27 -19.98
N GLN A 112 0.34 -13.25 -20.22
CA GLN A 112 1.20 -12.07 -20.10
C GLN A 112 1.72 -11.66 -21.48
N TYR A 113 1.38 -10.45 -21.90
CA TYR A 113 1.89 -9.88 -23.15
C TYR A 113 3.26 -9.22 -22.91
N PHE A 114 4.21 -9.52 -23.78
CA PHE A 114 5.51 -8.88 -23.86
C PHE A 114 5.64 -8.20 -25.22
N GLU A 115 5.98 -6.92 -25.22
CA GLU A 115 6.24 -6.16 -26.44
C GLU A 115 7.56 -6.55 -27.09
N ALA A 116 8.56 -6.91 -26.27
CA ALA A 116 9.82 -7.48 -26.70
C ALA A 116 10.16 -8.71 -25.84
N PHE A 117 10.42 -9.84 -26.48
CA PHE A 117 10.79 -11.06 -25.79
C PHE A 117 12.18 -10.93 -25.17
N GLU A 118 12.21 -10.91 -23.84
CA GLU A 118 13.44 -11.00 -23.05
C GLU A 118 13.48 -12.35 -22.35
N ARG A 119 14.29 -13.29 -22.86
CA ARG A 119 14.36 -14.68 -22.38
C ARG A 119 14.47 -14.82 -20.86
N GLN A 120 15.27 -13.97 -20.21
CA GLN A 120 15.47 -14.01 -18.76
C GLN A 120 14.23 -13.59 -17.97
N LYS A 121 13.43 -12.65 -18.50
CA LYS A 121 12.18 -12.19 -17.86
C LYS A 121 11.02 -13.16 -18.12
N VAL A 122 10.95 -13.72 -19.33
CA VAL A 122 9.84 -14.61 -19.72
C VAL A 122 9.97 -15.99 -19.06
N PHE A 123 11.20 -16.43 -18.75
CA PHE A 123 11.48 -17.75 -18.18
C PHE A 123 11.94 -17.71 -16.72
N SER A 124 11.80 -16.61 -15.99
CA SER A 124 12.00 -16.65 -14.55
C SER A 124 10.94 -17.56 -13.92
N ASP A 125 11.36 -18.65 -13.28
CA ASP A 125 10.52 -19.43 -12.37
C ASP A 125 10.35 -18.64 -11.08
N SER A 126 9.14 -18.15 -10.87
CA SER A 126 8.78 -17.45 -9.64
C SER A 126 7.59 -18.18 -9.03
N ASP A 127 7.78 -18.76 -7.84
CA ASP A 127 6.71 -19.31 -7.00
C ASP A 127 5.87 -18.17 -6.37
N MET A 128 5.46 -17.20 -7.19
CA MET A 128 4.77 -15.98 -6.78
C MET A 128 3.25 -16.18 -6.78
N GLN A 129 2.62 -15.57 -5.78
CA GLN A 129 1.18 -15.38 -5.73
C GLN A 129 0.79 -14.03 -6.33
N PHE A 130 -0.31 -13.99 -7.08
CA PHE A 130 -0.78 -12.79 -7.77
C PHE A 130 -2.09 -12.25 -7.18
N ASP A 131 -2.17 -10.94 -7.03
CA ASP A 131 -3.41 -10.25 -6.67
C ASP A 131 -4.36 -10.17 -7.86
N LEU A 132 -5.66 -10.25 -7.58
CA LEU A 132 -6.67 -10.22 -8.62
C LEU A 132 -7.26 -8.81 -8.76
N LYS A 133 -7.25 -8.30 -9.99
CA LYS A 133 -7.94 -7.05 -10.37
C LYS A 133 -9.07 -7.33 -11.35
N ALA A 134 -10.30 -7.27 -10.89
CA ALA A 134 -11.50 -7.53 -11.68
C ALA A 134 -12.65 -6.65 -11.20
N CYS A 135 -13.72 -6.47 -11.98
CA CYS A 135 -14.99 -6.03 -11.40
C CYS A 135 -15.76 -7.26 -10.86
N PRO A 136 -16.73 -7.06 -9.95
CA PRO A 136 -17.60 -8.12 -9.44
C PRO A 136 -18.26 -8.99 -10.51
N GLU A 137 -18.65 -8.41 -11.64
CA GLU A 137 -19.30 -9.15 -12.74
C GLU A 137 -18.31 -10.04 -13.49
N ASP A 138 -17.15 -9.50 -13.86
CA ASP A 138 -16.06 -10.26 -14.49
C ASP A 138 -15.64 -11.45 -13.61
N LEU A 139 -15.67 -11.24 -12.29
CA LEU A 139 -15.32 -12.25 -11.30
C LEU A 139 -16.29 -13.44 -11.34
N LEU A 140 -17.60 -13.20 -11.29
CA LEU A 140 -18.62 -14.25 -11.31
C LEU A 140 -18.74 -14.89 -12.69
N ASP A 141 -18.53 -14.15 -13.79
CA ASP A 141 -18.49 -14.71 -15.14
C ASP A 141 -17.33 -15.69 -15.31
N THR A 142 -16.16 -15.36 -14.73
CA THR A 142 -14.95 -16.18 -14.87
C THR A 142 -14.90 -17.37 -13.91
N TRP A 143 -15.27 -17.16 -12.63
CA TRP A 143 -15.08 -18.15 -11.57
C TRP A 143 -16.36 -18.56 -10.82
N GLY A 144 -17.53 -18.12 -11.31
CA GLY A 144 -18.82 -18.54 -10.75
C GLY A 144 -19.04 -20.06 -10.79
N PRO A 145 -20.02 -20.57 -10.03
CA PRO A 145 -21.18 -19.86 -9.48
C PRO A 145 -20.87 -19.05 -8.20
N GLY A 146 -21.59 -17.95 -8.02
CA GLY A 146 -21.55 -17.11 -6.83
C GLY A 146 -22.71 -16.11 -6.80
N ASP A 147 -22.93 -15.50 -5.65
CA ASP A 147 -24.06 -14.61 -5.39
C ASP A 147 -23.60 -13.23 -4.95
N PHE A 148 -24.24 -12.20 -5.50
CA PHE A 148 -24.10 -10.83 -5.00
C PHE A 148 -24.96 -10.64 -3.75
N ILE A 149 -24.33 -10.18 -2.66
CA ILE A 149 -25.02 -9.79 -1.44
C ILE A 149 -25.18 -8.28 -1.49
N MET A 150 -26.39 -7.81 -1.76
CA MET A 150 -26.68 -6.40 -2.04
C MET A 150 -27.44 -5.74 -0.87
N PRO A 151 -27.23 -4.44 -0.61
CA PRO A 151 -28.11 -3.68 0.29
C PRO A 151 -29.54 -3.64 -0.26
N LYS A 152 -30.55 -3.68 0.63
CA LYS A 152 -31.97 -3.69 0.22
C LYS A 152 -32.39 -2.54 -0.70
N ASN A 153 -31.71 -1.41 -0.63
CA ASN A 153 -32.08 -0.18 -1.32
C ASN A 153 -31.01 0.32 -2.30
N ASP A 154 -30.01 -0.50 -2.64
CA ASP A 154 -28.89 -0.09 -3.49
C ASP A 154 -28.49 -1.25 -4.41
N SER A 155 -28.81 -1.12 -5.70
CA SER A 155 -28.49 -2.12 -6.72
C SER A 155 -27.09 -1.93 -7.34
N GLU A 156 -26.45 -0.79 -7.06
CA GLU A 156 -25.15 -0.45 -7.66
C GLU A 156 -24.00 -0.84 -6.75
N ASN A 157 -24.26 -1.04 -5.46
CA ASN A 157 -23.25 -1.44 -4.49
C ASN A 157 -23.51 -2.83 -3.89
N LEU A 158 -22.43 -3.49 -3.49
CA LEU A 158 -22.41 -4.82 -2.91
C LEU A 158 -21.91 -4.74 -1.47
N HIS A 159 -22.55 -5.47 -0.55
CA HIS A 159 -21.99 -5.74 0.77
C HIS A 159 -20.89 -6.79 0.70
N ALA A 160 -21.10 -7.81 -0.12
CA ALA A 160 -20.19 -8.93 -0.29
C ALA A 160 -20.48 -9.68 -1.59
N ILE A 161 -19.53 -10.51 -2.00
CA ILE A 161 -19.73 -11.52 -3.05
C ILE A 161 -19.53 -12.88 -2.40
N SER A 162 -20.53 -13.76 -2.45
CA SER A 162 -20.37 -15.16 -2.06
C SER A 162 -19.84 -15.95 -3.25
N ILE A 163 -18.68 -16.59 -3.08
CA ILE A 163 -18.06 -17.40 -4.13
C ILE A 163 -17.13 -18.43 -3.51
N GLY A 164 -17.14 -19.66 -4.06
CA GLY A 164 -16.29 -20.78 -3.62
C GLY A 164 -16.40 -21.15 -2.14
N GLY A 165 -17.58 -20.98 -1.53
CA GLY A 165 -17.81 -21.30 -0.11
C GLY A 165 -17.26 -20.28 0.89
N GLY A 166 -16.86 -19.09 0.41
CA GLY A 166 -16.45 -17.96 1.22
C GLY A 166 -17.13 -16.65 0.81
N LEU A 167 -16.63 -15.55 1.37
CA LEU A 167 -17.12 -14.20 1.14
C LEU A 167 -15.97 -13.29 0.74
N ILE A 168 -16.16 -12.51 -0.33
CA ILE A 168 -15.33 -11.36 -0.65
C ILE A 168 -15.95 -10.13 0.01
N ILE A 169 -15.20 -9.51 0.90
CA ILE A 169 -15.62 -8.33 1.65
C ILE A 169 -14.60 -7.21 1.51
N SER A 170 -15.06 -5.97 1.61
CA SER A 170 -14.15 -4.82 1.65
C SER A 170 -13.36 -4.80 2.95
N THR A 171 -12.02 -4.70 2.84
CA THR A 171 -11.14 -4.51 4.01
C THR A 171 -10.96 -3.03 4.34
N SER A 172 -11.41 -2.15 3.45
CA SER A 172 -11.22 -0.71 3.49
C SER A 172 -12.57 0.02 3.52
N THR A 173 -12.65 1.06 4.34
CA THR A 173 -13.71 2.09 4.29
C THR A 173 -13.25 3.34 3.53
N GLU A 174 -12.10 3.29 2.85
CA GLU A 174 -11.46 4.46 2.23
C GLU A 174 -11.84 4.57 0.75
N ASN A 175 -12.67 5.57 0.42
CA ASN A 175 -13.31 5.79 -0.89
C ASN A 175 -12.38 6.18 -2.06
N HIS A 176 -11.06 6.05 -1.93
CA HIS A 176 -10.10 6.67 -2.87
C HIS A 176 -8.94 5.80 -3.34
N GLN A 177 -8.98 4.51 -3.07
CA GLN A 177 -8.28 3.51 -3.85
C GLN A 177 -9.33 2.56 -4.43
N LEU A 178 -9.00 1.85 -5.52
CA LEU A 178 -9.84 0.73 -5.97
C LEU A 178 -10.12 -0.14 -4.74
N PRO A 179 -11.39 -0.53 -4.48
CA PRO A 179 -11.74 -1.21 -3.24
C PRO A 179 -10.78 -2.37 -3.02
N ILE A 180 -10.04 -2.34 -1.92
CA ILE A 180 -9.17 -3.46 -1.58
C ILE A 180 -10.05 -4.44 -0.81
N LEU A 181 -10.26 -5.59 -1.43
CA LEU A 181 -11.11 -6.63 -0.92
C LEU A 181 -10.25 -7.80 -0.46
N HIS A 182 -10.82 -8.61 0.41
CA HIS A 182 -10.23 -9.85 0.86
C HIS A 182 -11.29 -10.94 0.81
N TRP A 183 -10.88 -12.13 0.39
CA TRP A 183 -11.73 -13.31 0.47
C TRP A 183 -11.39 -14.10 1.73
N SER A 184 -12.41 -14.54 2.45
CA SER A 184 -12.26 -15.45 3.59
C SER A 184 -13.35 -16.53 3.58
N ARG A 185 -13.10 -17.64 4.29
CA ARG A 185 -14.02 -18.78 4.34
C ARG A 185 -15.23 -18.47 5.23
N ALA A 186 -16.44 -18.86 4.82
CA ALA A 186 -17.69 -18.48 5.49
C ALA A 186 -17.84 -18.99 6.94
N SER A 187 -16.98 -19.89 7.41
CA SER A 187 -16.93 -20.36 8.81
C SER A 187 -16.24 -19.38 9.77
N GLU A 188 -15.52 -18.37 9.26
CA GLU A 188 -14.81 -17.37 10.05
C GLU A 188 -15.63 -16.07 10.16
N GLY A 189 -16.60 -16.04 11.07
CA GLY A 189 -17.23 -14.82 11.57
C GLY A 189 -18.29 -14.18 10.67
N ASN A 190 -19.57 -14.46 10.99
CA ASN A 190 -20.79 -13.92 10.35
C ASN A 190 -21.05 -12.41 10.51
N THR A 191 -20.04 -11.55 10.39
CA THR A 191 -20.24 -10.09 10.37
C THR A 191 -20.05 -9.57 8.95
N ILE A 192 -21.15 -9.54 8.19
CA ILE A 192 -21.23 -8.75 6.95
C ILE A 192 -20.93 -7.30 7.33
N SER A 193 -19.80 -6.78 6.87
CA SER A 193 -19.38 -5.41 7.09
C SER A 193 -20.43 -4.43 6.55
N SER A 194 -20.63 -3.30 7.23
CA SER A 194 -21.50 -2.23 6.74
C SER A 194 -20.94 -1.49 5.53
N SER A 195 -19.65 -1.72 5.20
CA SER A 195 -19.01 -1.17 4.01
C SER A 195 -19.56 -1.80 2.74
N THR A 196 -19.96 -0.97 1.80
CA THR A 196 -20.36 -1.41 0.46
C THR A 196 -19.29 -1.05 -0.57
N PHE A 197 -19.26 -1.77 -1.68
CA PHE A 197 -18.36 -1.49 -2.81
C PHE A 197 -19.10 -1.59 -4.15
N PRO A 198 -18.72 -0.78 -5.15
CA PRO A 198 -19.43 -0.70 -6.43
C PRO A 198 -19.37 -2.02 -7.21
N ARG A 199 -20.50 -2.41 -7.80
CA ARG A 199 -20.68 -3.62 -8.62
C ARG A 199 -19.92 -3.56 -9.95
N ASN A 200 -19.75 -2.35 -10.50
CA ASN A 200 -19.31 -2.16 -11.89
C ASN A 200 -17.88 -1.61 -11.99
N GLU A 201 -17.22 -1.33 -10.86
CA GLU A 201 -15.85 -0.82 -10.85
C GLU A 201 -14.84 -1.95 -10.61
N LYS A 202 -13.62 -1.73 -11.09
CA LYS A 202 -12.52 -2.66 -10.81
C LYS A 202 -12.15 -2.57 -9.33
N MET A 203 -11.91 -3.72 -8.72
CA MET A 203 -11.43 -3.84 -7.34
C MET A 203 -10.11 -4.62 -7.31
N PHE A 204 -9.34 -4.45 -6.25
CA PHE A 204 -8.14 -5.24 -5.99
C PHE A 204 -8.44 -6.25 -4.90
N ILE A 205 -8.15 -7.52 -5.12
CA ILE A 205 -8.26 -8.58 -4.12
C ILE A 205 -6.83 -9.02 -3.79
N GLY A 206 -6.34 -8.66 -2.59
CA GLY A 206 -4.95 -8.97 -2.18
C GLY A 206 -4.20 -8.06 -1.19
N SER A 207 -4.84 -7.18 -0.40
CA SER A 207 -4.11 -6.29 0.55
C SER A 207 -3.14 -7.04 1.47
N ARG A 208 -1.89 -6.57 1.58
CA ARG A 208 -0.94 -7.04 2.61
C ARG A 208 -1.24 -6.54 4.01
N VAL A 209 -1.92 -5.41 4.17
CA VAL A 209 -2.37 -4.89 5.47
C VAL A 209 -3.89 -4.89 5.51
N SER A 210 -4.49 -5.66 6.43
CA SER A 210 -5.94 -5.72 6.65
C SER A 210 -6.29 -5.20 8.04
N ILE A 211 -7.47 -4.58 8.18
CA ILE A 211 -8.01 -4.23 9.50
C ILE A 211 -8.66 -5.49 10.09
N ASN A 212 -8.14 -5.99 11.21
CA ASN A 212 -8.78 -7.09 11.92
C ASN A 212 -10.02 -6.57 12.68
N GLN A 213 -11.19 -6.82 12.10
CA GLN A 213 -12.49 -6.50 12.68
C GLN A 213 -12.89 -7.46 13.82
N ALA A 214 -12.26 -8.63 13.91
CA ALA A 214 -12.46 -9.61 14.97
C ALA A 214 -11.56 -9.38 16.20
N CYS A 215 -10.76 -8.31 16.21
CA CYS A 215 -9.95 -7.94 17.35
C CYS A 215 -10.85 -7.71 18.58
N ARG A 216 -10.66 -8.53 19.62
CA ARG A 216 -11.44 -8.45 20.85
C ARG A 216 -10.87 -7.46 21.87
N VAL A 217 -9.73 -6.86 21.58
CA VAL A 217 -9.04 -5.95 22.50
C VAL A 217 -9.77 -4.61 22.52
N THR A 218 -10.39 -4.30 23.65
CA THR A 218 -11.07 -3.02 23.88
C THR A 218 -10.06 -1.90 24.13
N PRO A 219 -10.39 -0.62 23.82
CA PRO A 219 -9.51 0.50 24.13
C PRO A 219 -9.07 0.55 25.61
N GLN A 220 -9.93 0.14 26.54
CA GLN A 220 -9.62 0.09 27.98
C GLN A 220 -8.56 -0.98 28.29
N GLU A 221 -8.66 -2.17 27.71
CA GLU A 221 -7.66 -3.23 27.87
C GLU A 221 -6.32 -2.83 27.25
N GLN A 222 -6.34 -2.13 26.11
CA GLN A 222 -5.14 -1.54 25.50
C GLN A 222 -4.41 -0.64 26.50
N VAL A 223 -5.14 0.25 27.17
CA VAL A 223 -4.56 1.17 28.15
C VAL A 223 -3.94 0.40 29.31
N GLN A 224 -4.64 -0.58 29.88
CA GLN A 224 -4.14 -1.39 30.99
C GLN A 224 -2.84 -2.13 30.62
N MET A 225 -2.78 -2.74 29.44
CA MET A 225 -1.58 -3.42 28.94
C MET A 225 -0.40 -2.47 28.69
N ALA A 226 -0.70 -1.20 28.47
CA ALA A 226 0.30 -0.19 28.13
C ALA A 226 0.81 0.64 29.30
N ILE A 227 0.16 0.60 30.48
CA ILE A 227 0.55 1.39 31.66
C ILE A 227 2.08 1.37 31.92
N PRO A 228 2.80 0.23 31.85
CA PRO A 228 4.25 0.21 32.09
C PRO A 228 5.08 1.04 31.11
N TRP A 229 4.55 1.31 29.92
CA TRP A 229 5.24 1.95 28.80
C TRP A 229 4.79 3.40 28.56
N LEU A 230 3.66 3.79 29.12
CA LEU A 230 3.08 5.12 28.95
C LEU A 230 3.88 6.17 29.72
N LYS A 231 4.13 7.29 29.07
CA LYS A 231 4.81 8.46 29.63
C LYS A 231 3.95 9.69 29.39
N GLU A 232 4.02 10.66 30.29
CA GLU A 232 3.35 11.95 30.07
C GLU A 232 3.87 12.60 28.77
N LEU A 233 2.92 13.09 27.96
CA LEU A 233 3.22 13.88 26.78
C LEU A 233 3.47 15.33 27.22
N GLY A 234 4.65 15.86 26.91
CA GLY A 234 5.07 17.20 27.34
C GLY A 234 5.87 17.19 28.66
N GLY A 235 7.18 16.96 28.56
CA GLY A 235 8.12 17.29 29.64
C GLY A 235 8.74 18.65 29.34
N GLN A 236 8.56 19.63 30.22
CA GLN A 236 9.08 20.99 30.05
C GLN A 236 10.57 20.99 29.67
N SER A 237 10.87 21.44 28.46
CA SER A 237 12.18 21.96 28.10
C SER A 237 11.99 23.39 27.61
N VAL A 238 11.82 24.31 28.55
CA VAL A 238 11.99 25.74 28.30
C VAL A 238 13.50 25.98 28.19
N VAL A 239 14.03 25.92 26.98
CA VAL A 239 15.37 26.44 26.69
C VAL A 239 15.19 27.75 25.94
N GLY A 240 15.00 28.82 26.71
CA GLY A 240 15.09 30.18 26.19
C GLY A 240 16.55 30.52 25.90
N ILE A 241 16.95 30.51 24.64
CA ILE A 241 18.26 31.06 24.21
C ILE A 241 18.02 32.47 23.70
N MET A 242 18.29 33.45 24.55
CA MET A 242 18.29 34.86 24.20
C MET A 242 19.70 35.24 23.71
N ASN A 243 19.94 35.13 22.40
CA ASN A 243 21.21 35.57 21.81
C ASN A 243 21.12 37.06 21.44
N PHE A 244 21.74 37.92 22.26
CA PHE A 244 21.98 39.34 21.99
C PHE A 244 23.37 39.58 21.38
N ALA A 245 23.72 38.84 20.33
CA ALA A 245 24.92 39.11 19.56
C ALA A 245 24.56 39.20 18.08
N GLN A 246 25.04 40.25 17.40
CA GLN A 246 24.92 40.46 15.96
C GLN A 246 25.81 39.48 15.18
N THR A 247 25.64 38.18 15.41
CA THR A 247 26.18 37.12 14.58
C THR A 247 25.07 36.59 13.69
N TRP A 248 25.32 36.51 12.38
CA TRP A 248 24.39 35.93 11.43
C TRP A 248 24.27 34.42 11.69
N VAL A 249 23.38 34.03 12.61
CA VAL A 249 23.07 32.62 12.86
C VAL A 249 22.12 32.16 11.77
N LYS A 250 22.53 31.18 10.96
CA LYS A 250 21.64 30.47 10.05
C LYS A 250 20.57 29.76 10.89
N ARG A 251 19.36 30.34 10.96
CA ARG A 251 18.21 29.65 11.55
C ARG A 251 17.91 28.43 10.68
N LEU A 252 17.76 27.27 11.31
CA LEU A 252 17.19 26.10 10.64
C LEU A 252 15.82 26.51 10.07
N GLY A 253 15.51 26.06 8.85
CA GLY A 253 14.21 26.32 8.24
C GLY A 253 13.07 25.85 9.15
N GLN A 254 11.92 26.54 9.10
CA GLN A 254 10.73 26.09 9.82
C GLN A 254 10.22 24.78 9.19
N THR A 255 10.03 23.75 10.02
CA THR A 255 9.42 22.49 9.58
C THR A 255 7.96 22.71 9.20
N LYS A 256 7.41 21.84 8.34
CA LYS A 256 6.00 21.87 7.95
C LYS A 256 5.09 21.77 9.18
N LYS A 257 5.46 20.96 10.17
CA LYS A 257 4.75 20.81 11.45
C LYS A 257 4.70 22.12 12.23
N SER A 258 5.85 22.77 12.44
CA SER A 258 5.88 24.05 13.16
C SER A 258 5.16 25.16 12.40
N ASN A 259 5.18 25.13 11.06
CA ASN A 259 4.45 26.06 10.22
C ASN A 259 2.92 25.88 10.34
N ILE A 260 2.42 24.63 10.36
CA ILE A 260 1.01 24.32 10.60
C ILE A 260 0.58 24.85 11.98
N LEU A 261 1.35 24.58 13.02
CA LEU A 261 1.05 25.00 14.39
C LEU A 261 1.14 26.53 14.56
N ALA A 262 2.10 27.20 13.90
CA ALA A 262 2.29 28.64 13.99
C ALA A 262 1.17 29.44 13.29
N LYS A 263 0.62 28.93 12.19
CA LYS A 263 -0.44 29.63 11.42
C LYS A 263 -1.77 29.76 12.18
N ARG A 264 -2.01 28.89 13.17
CA ARG A 264 -3.27 28.81 13.94
C ARG A 264 -4.52 28.83 13.03
N SER A 265 -4.39 28.26 11.84
CA SER A 265 -5.44 28.10 10.83
C SER A 265 -5.08 26.89 9.97
N LEU A 266 -6.08 26.12 9.56
CA LEU A 266 -5.88 24.91 8.76
C LEU A 266 -6.50 25.10 7.39
N SER A 267 -5.70 24.97 6.33
CA SER A 267 -6.25 24.91 4.99
C SER A 267 -6.79 23.50 4.69
N ILE A 268 -7.70 23.38 3.72
CA ILE A 268 -8.15 22.07 3.21
C ILE A 268 -6.94 21.23 2.73
N ALA A 269 -5.92 21.87 2.17
CA ALA A 269 -4.70 21.19 1.75
C ALA A 269 -3.89 20.64 2.94
N ASP A 270 -3.93 21.29 4.11
CA ASP A 270 -3.29 20.77 5.32
C ASP A 270 -4.09 19.57 5.88
N LEU A 271 -5.43 19.63 5.83
CA LEU A 271 -6.32 18.55 6.30
C LEU A 271 -6.24 17.29 5.42
N GLU A 272 -6.09 17.45 4.11
CA GLU A 272 -5.87 16.35 3.15
C GLU A 272 -4.42 15.87 3.09
N GLY A 273 -3.50 16.59 3.74
CA GLY A 273 -2.09 16.23 3.76
C GLY A 273 -1.83 14.95 4.56
N PRO A 274 -0.94 14.05 4.08
CA PRO A 274 -0.56 12.85 4.80
C PRO A 274 0.45 13.23 5.89
N PHE A 275 -0.03 13.86 6.96
CA PHE A 275 0.79 14.34 8.08
C PHE A 275 0.59 13.55 9.37
N ALA A 276 -0.32 12.57 9.36
CA ALA A 276 -0.64 11.77 10.51
C ALA A 276 -0.09 10.35 10.36
N VAL A 277 0.32 9.75 11.47
CA VAL A 277 0.74 8.35 11.54
C VAL A 277 -0.12 7.63 12.56
N GLN A 278 -0.87 6.64 12.09
CA GLN A 278 -1.62 5.71 12.92
C GLN A 278 -0.73 4.53 13.26
N VAL A 279 -0.65 4.17 14.54
CA VAL A 279 0.05 2.97 15.00
C VAL A 279 -0.97 2.04 15.64
N SER A 280 -1.07 0.80 15.14
CA SER A 280 -1.94 -0.19 15.76
C SER A 280 -1.38 -0.59 17.12
N PHE A 281 -2.22 -0.56 18.14
CA PHE A 281 -1.85 -1.03 19.46
C PHE A 281 -1.53 -2.53 19.48
N CYS A 282 -2.27 -3.37 18.77
CA CYS A 282 -2.10 -4.83 18.95
C CYS A 282 -0.85 -5.38 18.25
N THR A 283 -0.45 -4.75 17.15
CA THR A 283 0.59 -5.31 16.25
C THR A 283 1.79 -4.39 16.10
N GLY A 284 1.69 -3.12 16.50
CA GLY A 284 2.74 -2.13 16.28
C GLY A 284 2.88 -1.73 14.82
N ILE A 285 2.03 -2.21 13.91
CA ILE A 285 2.04 -1.79 12.50
C ILE A 285 1.65 -0.32 12.43
N ALA A 286 2.47 0.47 11.73
CA ALA A 286 2.23 1.88 11.51
C ALA A 286 1.74 2.12 10.06
N ARG A 287 0.89 3.13 9.87
CA ARG A 287 0.48 3.59 8.55
C ARG A 287 0.37 5.10 8.47
N ARG A 288 0.71 5.67 7.32
CA ARG A 288 0.51 7.09 7.02
C ARG A 288 -0.96 7.36 6.67
N VAL A 289 -1.55 8.39 7.27
CA VAL A 289 -2.95 8.78 7.02
C VAL A 289 -3.07 10.29 6.88
N ARG A 290 -4.22 10.75 6.37
CA ARG A 290 -4.52 12.18 6.24
C ARG A 290 -4.74 12.81 7.61
N LEU A 291 -4.43 14.10 7.73
CA LEU A 291 -4.61 14.82 8.98
C LEU A 291 -6.09 14.82 9.44
N ARG A 292 -7.04 14.87 8.51
CA ARG A 292 -8.48 14.77 8.81
C ARG A 292 -8.89 13.44 9.44
N GLU A 293 -8.22 12.34 9.12
CA GLU A 293 -8.52 11.02 9.70
C GLU A 293 -8.06 10.95 11.16
N LEU A 294 -6.88 11.50 11.45
CA LEU A 294 -6.42 11.69 12.83
C LEU A 294 -7.44 12.47 13.65
N LEU A 295 -7.95 13.57 13.10
CA LEU A 295 -8.96 14.36 13.79
C LEU A 295 -10.26 13.55 13.99
N ALA A 296 -10.67 12.75 13.02
CA ALA A 296 -11.86 11.91 13.17
C ALA A 296 -11.73 10.87 14.30
N ASP A 297 -10.52 10.42 14.59
CA ASP A 297 -10.23 9.41 15.62
C ASP A 297 -10.02 10.03 17.00
N VAL A 298 -9.28 11.15 17.08
CA VAL A 298 -8.85 11.75 18.37
C VAL A 298 -9.84 12.77 18.91
N LEU A 299 -10.54 13.51 18.04
CA LEU A 299 -11.42 14.62 18.44
C LEU A 299 -12.53 14.21 19.41
N PRO A 300 -13.22 13.05 19.27
CA PRO A 300 -14.23 12.63 20.22
C PRO A 300 -13.68 12.42 21.64
N ALA A 301 -12.53 11.75 21.75
CA ALA A 301 -11.87 11.53 23.04
C ALA A 301 -11.38 12.85 23.65
N TYR A 302 -10.77 13.71 22.83
CA TYR A 302 -10.33 15.04 23.27
C TYR A 302 -11.49 15.87 23.83
N VAL A 303 -12.62 15.94 23.14
CA VAL A 303 -13.77 16.73 23.59
C VAL A 303 -14.43 16.13 24.83
N ALA A 304 -14.44 14.80 24.97
CA ALA A 304 -14.96 14.13 26.15
C ALA A 304 -14.15 14.43 27.42
N ASP A 305 -12.84 14.66 27.27
CA ASP A 305 -11.92 14.99 28.37
C ASP A 305 -11.97 16.46 28.82
N LEU A 306 -12.57 17.35 28.02
CA LEU A 306 -12.69 18.76 28.38
C LEU A 306 -13.65 18.96 29.56
N ALA A 307 -13.20 19.70 30.59
CA ALA A 307 -14.01 20.07 31.76
C ALA A 307 -15.33 20.76 31.40
N THR A 308 -15.41 21.43 30.25
CA THR A 308 -16.65 21.99 29.71
C THR A 308 -16.75 21.64 28.23
N GLN A 309 -17.86 20.98 27.85
CA GLN A 309 -18.08 20.64 26.45
C GLN A 309 -18.20 21.93 25.60
N PRO A 310 -17.49 22.00 24.47
CA PRO A 310 -17.61 23.13 23.55
C PRO A 310 -19.05 23.30 23.08
N TYR A 311 -19.59 24.52 23.17
CA TYR A 311 -20.99 24.83 22.84
C TYR A 311 -21.45 24.29 21.48
N TYR A 312 -20.60 24.40 20.45
CA TYR A 312 -20.93 23.96 19.09
C TYR A 312 -20.67 22.48 18.82
N TRP A 313 -20.14 21.72 19.79
CA TRP A 313 -19.80 20.30 19.59
C TRP A 313 -21.02 19.46 19.20
N LYS A 314 -22.13 19.62 19.92
CA LYS A 314 -23.39 18.91 19.59
C LYS A 314 -23.90 19.25 18.19
N ARG A 315 -23.73 20.50 17.74
CA ARG A 315 -24.13 20.93 16.39
C ARG A 315 -23.21 20.34 15.33
N LEU A 316 -21.89 20.29 15.58
CA LEU A 316 -20.93 19.59 14.71
C LEU A 316 -21.22 18.09 14.61
N GLN A 317 -21.56 17.45 15.73
CA GLN A 317 -22.02 16.06 15.75
C GLN A 317 -23.31 15.88 14.92
N GLY A 318 -24.29 16.77 15.08
CA GLY A 318 -25.52 16.76 14.29
C GLY A 318 -25.29 16.94 12.78
N CYS A 319 -24.20 17.59 12.38
CA CYS A 319 -23.76 17.68 10.98
C CYS A 319 -22.90 16.49 10.51
N ASN A 320 -22.74 15.45 11.33
CA ASN A 320 -21.92 14.28 11.05
C ASN A 320 -20.46 14.63 10.73
N ILE A 321 -19.85 15.58 11.45
CA ILE A 321 -18.47 16.03 11.20
C ILE A 321 -17.47 14.88 11.12
N LEU A 322 -17.58 13.86 11.98
CA LEU A 322 -16.67 12.71 12.00
C LEU A 322 -16.78 11.86 10.73
N GLN A 323 -17.98 11.77 10.16
CA GLN A 323 -18.19 11.09 8.89
C GLN A 323 -17.65 11.92 7.73
N ILE A 324 -17.88 13.24 7.75
CA ILE A 324 -17.31 14.18 6.75
C ILE A 324 -15.79 14.05 6.71
N LEU A 325 -15.13 13.99 7.87
CA LEU A 325 -13.67 13.85 7.96
C LEU A 325 -13.12 12.53 7.42
N ARG A 326 -13.94 11.48 7.30
CA ARG A 326 -13.57 10.19 6.71
C ARG A 326 -14.07 10.03 5.27
N ASP A 327 -14.88 10.96 4.79
CA ASP A 327 -15.49 10.90 3.45
C ASP A 327 -14.45 11.10 2.34
N GLY A 328 -14.68 10.51 1.19
CA GLY A 328 -13.85 10.80 0.02
C GLY A 328 -14.00 12.25 -0.44
N ASP A 329 -15.23 12.74 -0.59
CA ASP A 329 -15.51 14.11 -1.02
C ASP A 329 -15.52 15.09 0.17
N PHE A 330 -14.48 14.99 1.01
CA PHE A 330 -14.30 15.82 2.20
C PHE A 330 -14.39 17.30 1.83
N ARG A 331 -13.74 17.73 0.74
CA ARG A 331 -13.73 19.12 0.30
C ARG A 331 -15.14 19.66 0.09
N ALA A 332 -15.97 19.01 -0.73
CA ALA A 332 -17.30 19.53 -1.04
C ALA A 332 -18.21 19.47 0.19
N ARG A 333 -18.13 18.41 0.99
CA ARG A 333 -18.96 18.27 2.20
C ARG A 333 -18.57 19.25 3.30
N TYR A 334 -17.27 19.45 3.53
CA TYR A 334 -16.76 20.41 4.51
C TYR A 334 -17.15 21.84 4.12
N GLN A 335 -17.04 22.20 2.83
CA GLN A 335 -17.43 23.52 2.33
C GLN A 335 -18.93 23.82 2.44
N LYS A 336 -19.79 22.78 2.48
CA LYS A 336 -21.24 22.93 2.71
C LYS A 336 -21.58 23.23 4.18
N LEU A 337 -20.66 23.03 5.12
CA LEU A 337 -20.88 23.43 6.51
C LEU A 337 -20.96 24.95 6.61
N ASP A 338 -21.76 25.42 7.57
CA ASP A 338 -21.80 26.84 7.89
C ASP A 338 -20.40 27.36 8.31
N ARG A 339 -20.06 28.59 7.93
CA ARG A 339 -18.73 29.17 8.17
C ARG A 339 -18.39 29.24 9.65
N GLU A 340 -19.41 29.47 10.49
CA GLU A 340 -19.25 29.46 11.94
C GLU A 340 -18.82 28.06 12.43
N LEU A 341 -19.47 27.00 11.95
CA LEU A 341 -19.13 25.63 12.31
C LEU A 341 -17.74 25.22 11.81
N GLN A 342 -17.36 25.64 10.60
CA GLN A 342 -16.01 25.43 10.07
C GLN A 342 -14.96 26.06 10.99
N ALA A 343 -15.13 27.33 11.37
CA ALA A 343 -14.18 28.02 12.27
C ALA A 343 -14.10 27.35 13.65
N LYS A 344 -15.21 26.86 14.18
CA LYS A 344 -15.24 26.14 15.47
C LYS A 344 -14.56 24.78 15.37
N PHE A 345 -14.80 24.04 14.29
CA PHE A 345 -14.08 22.81 14.01
C PHE A 345 -12.56 23.06 13.90
N GLU A 346 -12.14 24.08 13.14
CA GLU A 346 -10.72 24.44 12.99
C GLU A 346 -10.06 24.76 14.32
N THR A 347 -10.77 25.47 15.21
CA THR A 347 -10.28 25.77 16.56
C THR A 347 -10.00 24.48 17.34
N LEU A 348 -10.94 23.52 17.32
CA LEU A 348 -10.75 22.24 18.00
C LEU A 348 -9.66 21.39 17.35
N ALA A 349 -9.60 21.38 16.01
CA ALA A 349 -8.58 20.66 15.27
C ALA A 349 -7.18 21.17 15.63
N ILE A 350 -6.98 22.49 15.66
CA ILE A 350 -5.71 23.10 16.06
C ILE A 350 -5.35 22.70 17.50
N ALA A 351 -6.32 22.69 18.42
CA ALA A 351 -6.08 22.30 19.80
C ALA A 351 -5.58 20.84 19.90
N VAL A 352 -6.18 19.91 19.14
CA VAL A 352 -5.71 18.51 19.03
C VAL A 352 -4.31 18.44 18.43
N LEU A 353 -3.98 19.26 17.42
CA LEU A 353 -2.64 19.27 16.84
C LEU A 353 -1.58 19.81 17.81
N PHE A 354 -1.93 20.82 18.62
CA PHE A 354 -1.06 21.31 19.69
C PHE A 354 -0.83 20.24 20.76
N LEU A 355 -1.88 19.50 21.12
CA LEU A 355 -1.77 18.37 22.04
C LEU A 355 -0.78 17.32 21.52
N LEU A 356 -0.76 17.08 20.21
CA LEU A 356 0.14 16.13 19.55
C LEU A 356 1.43 16.77 19.02
N GLN A 357 1.78 18.00 19.43
CA GLN A 357 2.92 18.74 18.87
C GLN A 357 4.26 18.00 19.08
N ASP A 358 4.39 17.25 20.16
CA ASP A 358 5.62 16.55 20.56
C ASP A 358 5.65 15.08 20.09
N THR A 359 4.64 14.64 19.32
CA THR A 359 4.61 13.31 18.69
C THR A 359 5.42 13.28 17.38
N GLY A 360 5.75 12.08 16.90
CA GLY A 360 6.67 11.89 15.77
C GLY A 360 8.09 11.58 16.23
N VAL A 361 9.07 11.83 15.37
CA VAL A 361 10.48 11.62 15.72
C VAL A 361 10.93 12.76 16.64
N ASP A 362 11.52 12.41 17.78
CA ASP A 362 12.01 13.40 18.73
C ASP A 362 13.15 14.26 18.17
N THR A 363 13.49 15.33 18.89
CA THR A 363 14.50 16.30 18.44
C THR A 363 15.90 15.69 18.27
N LYS A 364 16.19 14.59 18.98
CA LYS A 364 17.45 13.85 18.90
C LYS A 364 17.44 12.81 17.77
N GLY A 365 16.28 12.42 17.26
CA GLY A 365 16.14 11.33 16.30
C GLY A 365 16.31 9.94 16.91
N GLU A 366 16.18 9.82 18.23
CA GLU A 366 16.40 8.60 19.01
C GLU A 366 15.10 7.86 19.30
N LYS A 367 13.97 8.60 19.38
CA LYS A 367 12.68 8.04 19.81
C LYS A 367 11.56 8.46 18.87
N PHE A 368 10.70 7.49 18.57
CA PHE A 368 9.43 7.71 17.92
C PHE A 368 8.35 7.82 18.99
N VAL A 369 7.82 9.04 19.16
CA VAL A 369 6.84 9.40 20.16
C VAL A 369 5.45 9.28 19.57
N VAL A 370 4.62 8.39 20.13
CA VAL A 370 3.27 8.13 19.63
C VAL A 370 2.27 8.52 20.71
N GLY A 371 1.38 9.46 20.41
CA GLY A 371 0.33 9.91 21.33
C GLY A 371 -0.68 8.80 21.60
N CYS A 372 -0.97 8.56 22.87
CA CYS A 372 -2.04 7.70 23.32
C CYS A 372 -3.05 8.61 24.02
N ALA A 373 -4.26 8.69 23.49
CA ALA A 373 -5.38 9.37 24.13
C ALA A 373 -6.39 8.31 24.60
N PRO A 374 -6.16 7.66 25.76
CA PRO A 374 -7.21 6.88 26.40
C PRO A 374 -8.46 7.73 26.59
N LEU A 375 -9.62 7.08 26.63
CA LEU A 375 -10.75 7.67 27.32
C LEU A 375 -10.34 7.94 28.78
N GLU A 376 -10.55 9.16 29.27
CA GLU A 376 -10.44 9.57 30.69
C GLU A 376 -9.03 9.84 31.27
N LEU A 377 -7.97 9.94 30.46
CA LEU A 377 -6.62 10.26 30.95
C LEU A 377 -5.98 11.45 30.20
N ILE A 378 -5.13 12.20 30.93
CA ILE A 378 -4.14 13.13 30.36
C ILE A 378 -3.43 12.42 29.22
N VAL A 379 -3.27 13.09 28.06
CA VAL A 379 -2.64 12.45 26.90
C VAL A 379 -1.26 11.93 27.27
N GLN A 380 -1.13 10.61 27.18
CA GLN A 380 0.10 9.88 27.41
C GLN A 380 0.75 9.58 26.05
N CYS A 381 1.95 9.01 26.09
CA CYS A 381 2.65 8.63 24.88
C CYS A 381 3.50 7.38 25.07
N PHE A 382 3.66 6.65 23.98
CA PHE A 382 4.73 5.68 23.84
C PHE A 382 5.98 6.37 23.33
N LYS A 383 7.13 6.01 23.89
CA LYS A 383 8.45 6.41 23.38
C LYS A 383 9.15 5.17 22.88
N ILE A 384 8.94 4.87 21.60
CA ILE A 384 9.51 3.70 20.92
C ILE A 384 10.95 4.04 20.52
N PRO A 385 11.96 3.29 20.97
CA PRO A 385 13.34 3.51 20.53
C PRO A 385 13.47 3.31 19.01
N ILE A 386 14.16 4.22 18.33
CA ILE A 386 14.42 4.14 16.89
C ILE A 386 15.69 3.31 16.66
N GLU A 387 15.55 2.03 16.96
CA GLU A 387 16.60 1.03 16.82
C GLU A 387 15.98 -0.21 16.19
N LYS A 388 16.82 -1.05 15.58
CA LYS A 388 16.41 -2.34 15.02
C LYS A 388 15.17 -2.18 14.12
N GLU A 389 14.05 -2.78 14.53
CA GLU A 389 12.84 -2.93 13.69
C GLU A 389 12.15 -1.59 13.49
N SER A 390 12.30 -0.67 14.44
CA SER A 390 11.71 0.66 14.41
C SER A 390 12.60 1.69 13.73
N PHE A 391 13.75 1.28 13.17
CA PHE A 391 14.69 2.18 12.53
C PHE A 391 14.10 2.94 11.33
N TRP A 392 13.12 2.34 10.63
CA TRP A 392 12.41 3.00 9.54
C TRP A 392 11.75 4.31 9.99
N ALA A 393 11.37 4.46 11.28
CA ALA A 393 10.66 5.64 11.78
C ALA A 393 11.43 6.95 11.58
N ARG A 394 12.76 6.90 11.34
CA ARG A 394 13.57 8.08 10.99
C ARG A 394 13.09 8.81 9.74
N ILE A 395 12.41 8.12 8.81
CA ILE A 395 11.84 8.75 7.62
C ILE A 395 10.78 9.81 7.98
N LEU A 396 10.13 9.65 9.14
CA LEU A 396 9.05 10.50 9.62
C LEU A 396 9.54 11.79 10.28
N ALA A 397 10.85 12.02 10.33
CA ALA A 397 11.41 13.21 10.95
C ALA A 397 10.94 14.48 10.24
N ASP A 398 10.42 15.42 11.03
CA ASP A 398 9.88 16.68 10.52
C ASP A 398 10.90 17.44 9.65
N SER A 399 10.41 17.98 8.55
CA SER A 399 11.20 18.77 7.59
C SER A 399 10.33 19.82 6.92
N GLU A 400 10.84 20.57 5.95
CA GLU A 400 10.07 21.58 5.21
C GLU A 400 8.86 20.97 4.46
N ASP A 401 8.95 19.68 4.11
CA ASP A 401 7.94 18.97 3.30
C ASP A 401 7.22 17.86 4.08
N VAL A 402 7.70 17.50 5.27
CA VAL A 402 7.17 16.41 6.12
C VAL A 402 6.76 16.98 7.47
N ALA A 403 5.54 16.66 7.91
CA ALA A 403 5.08 16.87 9.27
C ALA A 403 4.55 15.53 9.80
N THR A 404 4.83 15.21 11.06
CA THR A 404 4.35 13.96 11.67
C THR A 404 3.62 14.23 12.97
N PHE A 405 2.33 13.88 13.00
CA PHE A 405 1.50 13.76 14.19
C PHE A 405 1.18 12.27 14.37
N ALA A 406 1.81 11.62 15.34
CA ALA A 406 1.70 10.18 15.53
C ALA A 406 0.76 9.85 16.70
N TYR A 407 -0.14 8.90 16.49
CA TYR A 407 -1.08 8.47 17.52
C TYR A 407 -1.42 6.97 17.41
N VAL A 408 -1.91 6.44 18.53
CA VAL A 408 -2.37 5.06 18.64
C VAL A 408 -3.76 4.96 18.04
N ALA A 409 -3.94 4.04 17.09
CA ALA A 409 -5.24 3.72 16.54
C ALA A 409 -5.96 2.70 17.43
N THR A 410 -7.28 2.88 17.58
CA THR A 410 -8.16 1.87 18.19
C THR A 410 -8.33 0.63 17.30
N ARG A 411 -7.95 0.73 16.02
CA ARG A 411 -8.06 -0.33 15.03
C ARG A 411 -6.84 -1.26 15.06
N CYS A 412 -7.10 -2.55 14.92
CA CYS A 412 -6.05 -3.56 14.77
C CYS A 412 -5.66 -3.69 13.30
N PHE A 413 -4.39 -3.45 12.97
CA PHE A 413 -3.86 -3.70 11.63
C PHE A 413 -3.12 -5.04 11.64
N GLU A 414 -3.30 -5.85 10.61
CA GLU A 414 -2.64 -7.14 10.44
C GLU A 414 -2.00 -7.27 9.07
N THR A 415 -0.97 -8.10 8.97
CA THR A 415 -0.45 -8.62 7.71
C THR A 415 -0.37 -10.14 7.74
N ASP A 416 0.01 -10.75 6.63
CA ASP A 416 0.28 -12.20 6.60
C ASP A 416 1.36 -12.63 7.59
N LEU A 417 2.31 -11.73 7.90
CA LEU A 417 3.43 -11.97 8.80
C LEU A 417 3.16 -11.52 10.24
N VAL A 418 2.31 -10.51 10.44
CA VAL A 418 2.05 -9.91 11.74
C VAL A 418 0.54 -9.91 12.00
N ARG A 419 0.09 -10.91 12.76
CA ARG A 419 -1.31 -11.06 13.16
C ARG A 419 -1.59 -10.43 14.52
N CYS A 420 -2.86 -10.16 14.81
CA CYS A 420 -3.29 -9.69 16.11
C CYS A 420 -2.95 -10.74 17.17
N ARG A 421 -2.27 -10.30 18.21
CA ARG A 421 -1.85 -11.15 19.33
C ARG A 421 -2.95 -11.35 20.38
N GLY A 422 -4.11 -10.69 20.19
CA GLY A 422 -5.21 -10.70 21.14
C GLY A 422 -4.92 -9.92 22.42
N PRO A 423 -5.79 -10.05 23.45
CA PRO A 423 -5.70 -9.28 24.69
C PRO A 423 -4.66 -9.79 25.69
N ASN A 424 -4.03 -10.93 25.41
CA ASN A 424 -3.16 -11.62 26.37
C ASN A 424 -1.67 -11.33 26.18
N GLU A 425 -1.27 -10.72 25.06
CA GLU A 425 0.12 -10.33 24.84
C GLU A 425 0.35 -8.85 25.17
N PRO A 426 1.40 -8.54 25.96
CA PRO A 426 1.73 -7.16 26.29
C PRO A 426 2.26 -6.40 25.07
N TRP A 427 2.07 -5.08 25.07
CA TRP A 427 2.67 -4.17 24.10
C TRP A 427 4.21 -4.27 24.12
N VAL A 428 4.82 -4.46 22.95
CA VAL A 428 6.28 -4.72 22.81
C VAL A 428 7.08 -3.43 22.54
N ASN A 429 6.47 -2.24 22.68
CA ASN A 429 7.12 -0.92 22.47
C ASN A 429 8.06 -0.86 21.25
N THR A 430 7.62 -1.47 20.16
CA THR A 430 8.32 -1.63 18.89
C THR A 430 7.32 -1.46 17.75
N THR A 431 7.82 -1.03 16.59
CA THR A 431 7.03 -0.87 15.37
C THR A 431 7.84 -1.36 14.18
N ALA A 432 7.56 -2.57 13.70
CA ALA A 432 8.42 -3.23 12.72
C ALA A 432 8.11 -2.86 11.26
N LEU A 433 6.89 -2.40 11.00
CA LEU A 433 6.37 -2.21 9.65
C LEU A 433 5.66 -0.87 9.54
N PHE A 434 5.95 -0.16 8.46
CA PHE A 434 5.27 1.07 8.10
C PHE A 434 4.72 1.04 6.69
N TRP A 435 3.44 1.32 6.56
CA TRP A 435 2.79 1.44 5.26
C TRP A 435 2.60 2.90 4.86
N ALA A 436 3.02 3.27 3.66
CA ALA A 436 2.90 4.61 3.12
C ALA A 436 2.88 4.62 1.59
N ALA A 437 2.70 5.81 1.01
CA ALA A 437 2.90 6.02 -0.42
C ALA A 437 4.07 6.99 -0.66
N VAL A 438 4.91 6.68 -1.66
CA VAL A 438 6.09 7.45 -2.01
C VAL A 438 6.05 7.93 -3.45
N SER A 439 6.76 9.03 -3.72
CA SER A 439 6.92 9.63 -5.04
C SER A 439 8.35 10.11 -5.23
N LEU A 440 8.77 10.25 -6.50
CA LEU A 440 10.06 10.83 -6.83
C LEU A 440 10.08 12.34 -6.51
N CYS A 441 11.12 12.80 -5.83
CA CYS A 441 11.32 14.22 -5.57
C CYS A 441 11.85 14.92 -6.83
N GLN A 442 10.95 15.48 -7.64
CA GLN A 442 11.32 16.34 -8.76
C GLN A 442 11.58 17.77 -8.26
N GLY A 443 12.74 18.34 -8.57
CA GLY A 443 13.11 19.69 -8.15
C GLY A 443 12.18 20.77 -8.73
N ARG A 444 11.96 21.86 -7.98
CA ARG A 444 11.08 22.99 -8.35
C ARG A 444 11.37 23.66 -9.71
N LEU A 445 12.55 23.44 -10.28
CA LEU A 445 13.02 24.11 -11.51
C LEU A 445 12.73 23.33 -12.81
N VAL A 446 12.13 22.14 -12.75
CA VAL A 446 11.80 21.35 -13.96
C VAL A 446 10.43 21.72 -14.56
N LYS A 447 9.78 22.78 -14.05
CA LYS A 447 8.46 23.22 -14.52
C LYS A 447 8.42 23.86 -15.91
N GLU A 448 9.57 24.15 -16.54
CA GLU A 448 9.59 24.91 -17.81
C GLU A 448 10.18 24.18 -19.03
N GLY A 449 10.41 22.86 -19.01
CA GLY A 449 10.92 22.22 -20.24
C GLY A 449 10.84 20.70 -20.39
N ILE A 450 10.43 19.94 -19.38
CA ILE A 450 10.36 18.46 -19.48
C ILE A 450 9.03 17.97 -18.91
N THR A 451 7.92 18.52 -19.41
CA THR A 451 6.57 18.17 -18.92
C THR A 451 5.95 16.99 -19.66
N ALA A 452 6.71 16.25 -20.49
CA ALA A 452 6.13 15.25 -21.41
C ALA A 452 6.61 13.79 -21.28
N GLN A 453 7.56 13.43 -20.38
CA GLN A 453 8.17 12.07 -20.45
C GLN A 453 8.23 11.24 -19.16
N GLN A 454 7.75 11.70 -18.01
CA GLN A 454 7.77 10.90 -16.77
C GLN A 454 6.38 10.55 -16.22
N THR A 455 5.43 10.20 -17.09
CA THR A 455 4.12 9.71 -16.64
C THR A 455 4.16 8.29 -16.06
N ASN A 456 5.26 7.54 -16.25
CA ASN A 456 5.38 6.14 -15.85
C ASN A 456 6.62 5.89 -14.95
N TRP A 457 6.82 6.70 -13.91
CA TRP A 457 7.86 6.39 -12.93
C TRP A 457 7.40 5.28 -11.99
N THR A 458 8.22 4.24 -11.84
CA THR A 458 7.98 3.11 -10.93
C THR A 458 9.24 2.76 -10.14
N LEU A 459 9.06 2.22 -8.92
CA LEU A 459 10.18 1.70 -8.15
C LEU A 459 10.72 0.43 -8.81
N LYS A 460 12.04 0.40 -9.04
CA LYS A 460 12.71 -0.74 -9.66
C LYS A 460 13.36 -1.62 -8.61
N ASP A 461 13.25 -2.92 -8.79
CA ASP A 461 13.88 -3.90 -7.92
C ASP A 461 15.37 -3.62 -7.73
N SER A 462 15.86 -3.85 -6.51
CA SER A 462 17.26 -3.74 -6.12
C SER A 462 17.88 -2.34 -6.32
N GLU A 463 17.11 -1.34 -6.78
CA GLU A 463 17.59 0.02 -6.92
C GLU A 463 17.63 0.74 -5.57
N ALA A 464 18.64 1.60 -5.42
CA ALA A 464 18.85 2.38 -4.21
C ALA A 464 18.39 3.84 -4.40
N TYR A 465 17.68 4.34 -3.40
CA TYR A 465 17.15 5.69 -3.34
C TYR A 465 17.51 6.38 -2.03
N LEU A 466 17.44 7.70 -2.00
CA LEU A 466 17.53 8.47 -0.75
C LEU A 466 16.15 8.87 -0.27
N ILE A 467 15.87 8.79 1.02
CA ILE A 467 14.60 9.25 1.63
C ILE A 467 14.87 9.99 2.94
N GLY A 468 13.84 10.65 3.46
CA GLY A 468 13.90 11.38 4.72
C GLY A 468 14.50 12.78 4.58
N ARG A 469 15.11 13.28 5.66
CA ARG A 469 15.61 14.65 5.76
C ARG A 469 16.78 14.92 4.81
N ALA A 470 16.85 16.14 4.28
CA ALA A 470 17.88 16.51 3.30
C ALA A 470 19.30 16.56 3.90
N ASP A 471 19.38 16.85 5.19
CA ASP A 471 20.62 16.96 5.95
C ASP A 471 20.99 15.67 6.69
N ALA A 472 20.10 14.68 6.74
CA ALA A 472 20.34 13.36 7.27
C ALA A 472 19.54 12.31 6.47
N PRO A 473 19.88 12.10 5.18
CA PRO A 473 19.11 11.18 4.35
C PRO A 473 19.41 9.74 4.72
N LEU A 474 18.39 8.91 4.52
CA LEU A 474 18.45 7.47 4.68
C LEU A 474 18.60 6.85 3.30
N LEU A 475 19.31 5.72 3.25
CA LEU A 475 19.38 4.90 2.05
C LEU A 475 18.22 3.92 2.06
N VAL A 476 17.59 3.76 0.91
CA VAL A 476 16.50 2.80 0.72
C VAL A 476 16.89 1.86 -0.39
N ARG A 477 16.84 0.55 -0.13
CA ARG A 477 16.91 -0.47 -1.18
C ARG A 477 15.50 -0.96 -1.45
N VAL A 478 15.08 -0.92 -2.71
CA VAL A 478 13.80 -1.47 -3.13
C VAL A 478 13.92 -2.98 -3.25
N ILE A 479 12.99 -3.70 -2.62
CA ILE A 479 12.71 -5.10 -2.88
C ILE A 479 11.39 -5.15 -3.64
N ARG A 480 11.48 -5.51 -4.92
CA ARG A 480 10.34 -5.67 -5.82
C ARG A 480 10.65 -6.79 -6.83
N PRO A 481 10.66 -8.07 -6.41
CA PRO A 481 11.04 -9.18 -7.27
C PRO A 481 10.29 -9.24 -8.62
N SER A 482 9.07 -8.70 -8.66
CA SER A 482 8.28 -8.49 -9.86
C SER A 482 7.64 -7.10 -9.87
N VAL A 483 7.51 -6.50 -11.06
CA VAL A 483 6.89 -5.18 -11.28
C VAL A 483 5.43 -5.12 -10.79
N GLN A 484 4.76 -6.26 -10.59
CA GLN A 484 3.38 -6.29 -10.10
C GLN A 484 3.28 -6.35 -8.56
N ASN A 485 4.36 -6.63 -7.85
CA ASN A 485 4.35 -6.69 -6.39
C ASN A 485 4.31 -5.28 -5.79
N GLU A 486 3.65 -5.15 -4.64
CA GLU A 486 3.82 -3.97 -3.78
C GLU A 486 5.31 -3.87 -3.40
N PRO A 487 5.99 -2.76 -3.72
CA PRO A 487 7.39 -2.59 -3.39
C PRO A 487 7.62 -2.54 -1.87
N GLU A 488 8.64 -3.26 -1.42
CA GLU A 488 9.17 -3.13 -0.06
C GLU A 488 10.41 -2.24 -0.06
N LEU A 489 10.50 -1.35 0.92
CA LEU A 489 11.57 -0.40 1.10
C LEU A 489 12.38 -0.78 2.34
N LEU A 490 13.58 -1.29 2.12
CA LEU A 490 14.54 -1.57 3.18
C LEU A 490 15.34 -0.33 3.53
N ILE A 491 15.15 0.19 4.74
CA ILE A 491 15.77 1.42 5.22
C ILE A 491 17.09 1.14 5.95
N SER A 492 18.16 1.82 5.53
CA SER A 492 19.46 1.82 6.21
C SER A 492 20.06 3.21 6.32
N MET A 493 21.12 3.34 7.12
CA MET A 493 21.90 4.57 7.19
C MET A 493 22.59 4.84 5.86
N SER A 494 22.47 6.08 5.36
CA SER A 494 23.32 6.52 4.25
C SER A 494 24.75 6.71 4.74
N THR A 495 25.71 6.09 4.05
CA THR A 495 27.15 6.35 4.24
C THR A 495 27.59 7.67 3.59
N ILE A 496 26.70 8.34 2.86
CA ILE A 496 27.02 9.58 2.15
C ILE A 496 27.00 10.75 3.13
N ILE A 497 28.11 11.49 3.17
CA ILE A 497 28.31 12.62 4.09
C ILE A 497 27.38 13.79 3.74
N ALA A 498 26.59 14.29 4.70
CA ALA A 498 25.55 15.31 4.49
C ALA A 498 25.97 16.61 3.75
N PRO A 499 27.16 17.20 4.01
CA PRO A 499 27.70 18.30 3.19
C PRO A 499 27.83 18.00 1.69
N PHE A 500 28.13 16.75 1.32
CA PHE A 500 28.25 16.33 -0.07
C PHE A 500 26.88 16.24 -0.73
N LEU A 501 25.89 15.69 -0.03
CA LEU A 501 24.50 15.61 -0.47
C LEU A 501 23.84 16.98 -0.66
N ARG A 502 24.14 17.94 0.23
CA ARG A 502 23.67 19.33 0.08
C ARG A 502 24.23 20.01 -1.17
N ARG A 503 25.46 19.68 -1.58
CA ARG A 503 26.04 20.15 -2.85
C ARG A 503 25.45 19.40 -4.04
N TRP A 504 25.19 18.10 -3.89
CA TRP A 504 24.58 17.25 -4.92
C TRP A 504 23.16 17.68 -5.27
N ASN A 505 22.31 17.93 -4.28
CA ASN A 505 20.92 18.40 -4.47
C ASN A 505 20.83 19.77 -5.16
N ARG A 506 21.93 20.54 -5.21
CA ARG A 506 21.99 21.85 -5.90
C ARG A 506 22.46 21.74 -7.35
N LYS A 507 23.09 20.63 -7.75
CA LYS A 507 23.53 20.41 -9.14
C LYS A 507 22.43 19.67 -9.89
N VAL A 508 21.70 20.39 -10.73
CA VAL A 508 20.70 19.84 -11.65
C VAL A 508 21.41 19.06 -12.75
N GLY A 509 20.90 17.86 -13.05
CA GLY A 509 21.33 17.08 -14.21
C GLY A 509 22.26 15.93 -13.86
N TYR A 510 21.67 14.73 -13.73
CA TYR A 510 22.34 13.44 -13.88
C TYR A 510 23.42 13.09 -12.84
N ARG A 511 23.00 12.45 -11.74
CA ARG A 511 23.53 11.15 -11.29
C ARG A 511 22.76 10.64 -10.05
N ARG A 512 22.50 9.34 -10.07
CA ARG A 512 21.93 8.52 -8.97
C ARG A 512 22.74 8.68 -7.67
N PRO A 513 22.17 8.41 -6.48
CA PRO A 513 20.80 7.91 -6.24
C PRO A 513 19.73 8.99 -6.32
N TRP A 514 18.56 8.62 -6.84
CA TRP A 514 17.39 9.50 -6.86
C TRP A 514 16.80 9.67 -5.46
N ARG A 515 16.08 10.76 -5.22
CA ARG A 515 15.46 11.04 -3.92
C ARG A 515 13.96 10.76 -3.94
N LEU A 516 13.49 9.93 -3.02
CA LEU A 516 12.09 9.71 -2.71
C LEU A 516 11.59 10.72 -1.68
N ARG A 517 10.29 10.98 -1.70
CA ARG A 517 9.53 11.67 -0.66
C ARG A 517 8.19 10.99 -0.48
N GLU A 518 7.55 11.20 0.67
CA GLU A 518 6.15 10.82 0.84
C GLU A 518 5.27 11.50 -0.24
N SER A 519 4.27 10.77 -0.73
CA SER A 519 3.36 11.27 -1.75
C SER A 519 2.54 12.44 -1.23
N ARG A 520 2.15 13.33 -2.14
CA ARG A 520 1.18 14.40 -1.92
C ARG A 520 -0.09 14.04 -2.69
N ALA A 521 -1.20 14.68 -2.33
CA ALA A 521 -2.46 14.52 -3.05
C ALA A 521 -2.33 14.71 -4.57
N ILE A 522 -1.50 15.67 -5.01
CA ILE A 522 -1.24 15.92 -6.44
C ILE A 522 -0.49 14.77 -7.14
N ASP A 523 0.34 14.01 -6.41
CA ASP A 523 1.09 12.90 -7.00
C ASP A 523 0.14 11.74 -7.33
N HIS A 524 -0.88 11.52 -6.50
CA HIS A 524 -1.93 10.54 -6.79
C HIS A 524 -2.78 10.94 -8.01
N GLN A 525 -3.08 12.23 -8.17
CA GLN A 525 -3.82 12.73 -9.34
C GLN A 525 -3.06 12.51 -10.65
N HIS A 526 -1.73 12.49 -10.61
CA HIS A 526 -0.87 12.28 -11.78
C HIS A 526 -0.29 10.87 -11.88
N GLN A 527 -0.75 9.91 -11.06
CA GLN A 527 -0.23 8.53 -11.03
C GLN A 527 1.29 8.45 -10.80
N MET A 528 1.84 9.39 -10.01
CA MET A 528 3.27 9.49 -9.69
C MET A 528 3.61 8.99 -8.28
N ALA A 529 2.70 8.25 -7.67
CA ALA A 529 2.84 7.69 -6.33
C ALA A 529 2.68 6.17 -6.35
N GLU A 530 3.57 5.46 -5.65
CA GLU A 530 3.45 4.03 -5.40
C GLU A 530 3.23 3.78 -3.90
N SER A 531 2.28 2.90 -3.57
CA SER A 531 2.13 2.35 -2.22
C SER A 531 3.32 1.44 -1.91
N VAL A 532 3.82 1.49 -0.70
CA VAL A 532 5.00 0.75 -0.26
C VAL A 532 4.87 0.27 1.18
N VAL A 533 5.50 -0.87 1.44
CA VAL A 533 5.80 -1.34 2.79
C VAL A 533 7.23 -0.96 3.13
N VAL A 534 7.45 -0.39 4.31
CA VAL A 534 8.77 0.07 4.76
C VAL A 534 9.17 -0.70 6.00
N THR A 535 10.37 -1.26 5.96
CA THR A 535 10.98 -2.07 7.02
C THR A 535 12.45 -1.64 7.20
N ALA A 536 13.03 -1.98 8.34
CA ALA A 536 14.44 -1.73 8.60
C ALA A 536 15.32 -2.78 7.90
N ASP A 537 16.42 -2.36 7.26
CA ASP A 537 17.42 -3.27 6.68
C ASP A 537 18.29 -3.84 7.80
N PHE A 538 17.97 -5.06 8.23
CA PHE A 538 18.84 -5.84 9.10
C PHE A 538 19.82 -6.64 8.26
N GLY A 539 20.76 -5.94 7.62
CA GLY A 539 22.01 -6.60 7.29
C GLY A 539 22.57 -7.18 8.60
N THR A 540 22.89 -8.47 8.62
CA THR A 540 23.64 -9.12 9.70
C THR A 540 24.96 -8.38 9.86
N SER A 541 24.97 -7.33 10.67
CA SER A 541 26.14 -6.55 11.05
C SER A 541 26.80 -7.16 12.26
#